data_AF-A0A9W7G3S7-F1
#
_entry.id   AF-A0A9W7G3S7-F1
#
_cell.length_a   1.000
_cell.length_b   1.000
_cell.length_c   1.000
_cell.angle_alpha   90.00
_cell.angle_beta   90.00
_cell.angle_gamma   90.00
#
_symmetry.space_group_name_H-M   'P 1'
#
loop_
_entity.id
_entity.type
_entity.pdbx_description
1 polymer ?
#
loop_
_entity_poly.entity_id
_entity_poly.type
_entity_poly.pdbx_seq_one_letter_code
_entity_poly.pdbx_strand_id
1 'polypeptide(L)'
;MSTQSRGLSPIFSDSSGGGGKMERLEFTISPTGLVTEKVTGISGPSCKIVTEEINKLLGEVVATEDTAEIFEQELTETNTITDGFEGSTW
;
A
#
# COMPACT_ATOMS: atom_id res chain seq x y z
N MET A 1 -21.61 -50.94 4.80
CA MET A 1 -21.49 -49.75 5.66
C MET A 1 -20.07 -49.23 5.56
N SER A 2 -19.82 -48.18 4.78
CA SER A 2 -18.55 -47.43 4.81
C SER A 2 -18.86 -45.97 4.47
N THR A 3 -19.08 -45.16 5.50
CA THR A 3 -19.25 -43.72 5.42
C THR A 3 -17.88 -43.06 5.28
N GLN A 4 -17.57 -42.50 4.10
CA GLN A 4 -16.40 -41.65 3.92
C GLN A 4 -16.79 -40.19 4.17
N SER A 5 -16.35 -39.70 5.33
CA SER A 5 -16.46 -38.30 5.75
C SER A 5 -15.64 -37.41 4.83
N ARG A 6 -16.31 -36.68 3.92
CA ARG A 6 -15.71 -35.58 3.19
C ARG A 6 -15.57 -34.39 4.14
N GLY A 7 -14.36 -34.20 4.66
CA GLY A 7 -13.99 -33.01 5.43
C GLY A 7 -14.20 -31.76 4.57
N LEU A 8 -15.10 -30.89 5.00
CA LEU A 8 -15.25 -29.54 4.47
C LEU A 8 -14.11 -28.69 5.05
N SER A 9 -13.01 -28.56 4.32
CA SER A 9 -12.00 -27.55 4.63
C SER A 9 -12.57 -26.17 4.29
N PRO A 10 -12.57 -25.18 5.20
CA PRO A 10 -12.87 -23.81 4.83
C PRO A 10 -11.76 -23.32 3.89
N ILE A 11 -12.12 -22.98 2.66
CA ILE A 11 -11.26 -22.26 1.73
C ILE A 11 -11.20 -20.83 2.27
N PHE A 12 -10.21 -20.55 3.11
CA PHE A 12 -9.89 -19.17 3.46
C PHE A 12 -9.23 -18.54 2.24
N SER A 13 -10.04 -17.81 1.46
CA SER A 13 -9.55 -16.88 0.45
C SER A 13 -8.95 -15.67 1.15
N ASP A 14 -7.72 -15.79 1.66
CA ASP A 14 -6.89 -14.60 1.87
C ASP A 14 -6.34 -14.19 0.51
N SER A 15 -7.13 -13.41 -0.21
CA SER A 15 -6.67 -12.69 -1.39
C SER A 15 -6.14 -11.35 -0.92
N SER A 16 -5.00 -11.35 -0.24
CA SER A 16 -4.23 -10.14 0.01
C SER A 16 -2.81 -10.30 -0.55
N GLY A 17 -2.74 -10.69 -1.82
CA GLY A 17 -1.54 -10.56 -2.65
C GLY A 17 -1.35 -9.12 -3.13
N GLY A 18 -1.44 -8.14 -2.24
CA GLY A 18 -1.06 -6.76 -2.54
C GLY A 18 0.43 -6.62 -2.31
N GLY A 19 1.21 -6.40 -3.37
CA GLY A 19 2.61 -5.98 -3.29
C GLY A 19 2.73 -4.56 -2.72
N GLY A 20 2.22 -4.34 -1.52
CA GLY A 20 2.29 -3.07 -0.81
C GLY A 20 3.74 -2.81 -0.42
N LYS A 21 4.37 -1.85 -1.08
CA LYS A 21 5.57 -1.19 -0.56
C LYS A 21 5.28 -0.72 0.87
N MET A 22 6.19 -1.02 1.80
CA MET A 22 6.02 -0.60 3.19
C MET A 22 6.10 0.92 3.29
N GLU A 23 5.02 1.54 3.75
CA GLU A 23 4.97 2.97 4.02
C GLU A 23 5.72 3.28 5.32
N ARG A 24 6.54 4.34 5.31
CA ARG A 24 7.28 4.78 6.49
C ARG A 24 7.37 6.30 6.56
N LEU A 25 7.15 6.79 7.77
CA LEU A 25 7.24 8.20 8.13
C LEU A 25 8.33 8.36 9.20
N GLU A 26 9.40 9.08 8.88
CA GLU A 26 10.53 9.32 9.78
C GLU A 26 10.58 10.79 10.19
N PHE A 27 10.76 11.04 11.49
CA PHE A 27 10.94 12.38 12.05
C PHE A 27 12.29 12.48 12.74
N THR A 28 13.12 13.41 12.28
CA THR A 28 14.38 13.75 12.95
C THR A 28 14.22 15.10 13.62
N ILE A 29 14.36 15.11 14.96
CA ILE A 29 14.28 16.35 15.76
C ILE A 29 15.71 16.78 16.08
N SER A 30 16.09 17.97 15.65
CA SER A 30 17.39 18.54 15.99
C SER A 30 17.40 19.14 17.40
N PRO A 31 18.58 19.28 18.05
CA PRO A 31 18.70 19.99 19.33
C PRO A 31 18.28 21.46 19.24
N THR A 32 18.26 22.03 18.03
CA THR A 32 17.79 23.40 17.74
C THR A 32 16.26 23.48 17.61
N GLY A 33 15.55 22.34 17.69
CA GLY A 33 14.08 22.28 17.62
C GLY A 33 13.51 22.19 16.20
N LEU A 34 14.37 22.07 15.17
CA LEU A 34 13.92 21.85 13.80
C LEU A 34 13.51 20.38 13.64
N VAL A 35 12.42 20.15 12.94
CA VAL A 35 11.93 18.81 12.60
C VAL A 35 12.10 18.58 11.11
N THR A 36 12.77 17.49 10.75
CA THR A 36 12.84 17.00 9.37
C THR A 36 11.92 15.80 9.23
N GLU A 37 10.91 15.91 8.38
CA GLU A 37 10.01 14.83 7.98
C GLU A 37 10.55 14.13 6.73
N LYS A 38 10.49 12.80 6.70
CA LYS A 38 10.77 12.00 5.52
C LYS A 38 9.67 10.95 5.31
N VAL A 39 9.00 11.05 4.17
CA VAL A 39 7.95 10.11 3.75
C VAL A 39 8.54 9.15 2.72
N THR A 40 8.31 7.84 2.89
CA THR A 40 8.73 6.80 1.93
C THR A 40 7.66 5.74 1.78
N GLY A 41 7.63 5.08 0.63
CA GLY A 41 6.66 4.01 0.35
C GLY A 41 5.25 4.49 -0.01
N ILE A 42 4.99 5.80 0.02
CA ILE A 42 3.75 6.39 -0.50
C ILE A 42 4.05 6.95 -1.89
N SER A 43 3.39 6.43 -2.92
CA SER A 43 3.58 6.95 -4.30
C SER A 43 2.46 7.89 -4.72
N GLY A 44 2.76 8.77 -5.66
CA GLY A 44 1.78 9.62 -6.31
C GLY A 44 1.19 10.72 -5.41
N PRO A 45 -0.03 11.23 -5.72
CA PRO A 45 -0.59 12.41 -5.06
C PRO A 45 -0.85 12.22 -3.56
N SER A 46 -1.01 10.98 -3.10
CA SER A 46 -1.17 10.65 -1.68
C SER A 46 0.06 11.03 -0.85
N CYS A 47 1.27 10.91 -1.42
CA CYS A 47 2.51 11.32 -0.74
C CYS A 47 2.45 12.82 -0.39
N LYS A 48 2.02 13.63 -1.35
CA LYS A 48 1.90 15.08 -1.17
C LYS A 48 0.85 15.47 -0.14
N ILE A 49 -0.32 14.82 -0.17
CA ILE A 49 -1.41 15.11 0.78
C ILE A 49 -0.96 14.83 2.21
N VAL A 50 -0.33 13.67 2.43
CA VAL A 50 0.18 13.26 3.75
C VAL A 50 1.21 14.29 4.26
N THR A 51 2.20 14.64 3.43
CA THR A 51 3.21 15.65 3.78
C THR A 51 2.59 17.01 4.11
N GLU A 52 1.57 17.47 3.36
CA GLU A 52 0.92 18.75 3.63
C GLU A 52 0.13 18.76 4.95
N GLU A 53 -0.53 17.66 5.30
CA GLU A 53 -1.29 17.55 6.56
C GLU A 53 -0.36 17.49 7.77
N ILE A 54 0.74 16.76 7.68
CA ILE A 54 1.71 16.63 8.77
C ILE A 54 2.43 17.95 9.02
N ASN A 55 2.85 18.64 7.96
CA ASN A 55 3.52 19.93 8.08
C ASN A 55 2.66 20.98 8.82
N LYS A 56 1.34 20.97 8.63
CA LYS A 56 0.41 21.85 9.38
C LYS A 56 0.42 21.58 10.89
N LEU A 57 0.70 20.35 11.30
CA LEU A 57 0.78 19.97 12.70
C LEU A 57 2.16 20.26 13.31
N LEU A 58 3.23 20.19 12.51
CA LEU A 58 4.60 20.45 12.96
C LEU A 58 4.92 21.94 13.10
N GLY A 59 4.30 22.81 12.30
CA GLY A 59 4.44 24.27 12.42
C GLY A 59 4.84 24.96 11.12
N GLU A 60 5.81 25.87 11.19
CA GLU A 60 6.29 26.61 10.02
C GLU A 60 7.21 25.75 9.15
N VAL A 61 6.91 25.66 7.86
CA VAL A 61 7.73 24.93 6.89
C VAL A 61 8.84 25.84 6.38
N VAL A 62 10.08 25.50 6.72
CA VAL A 62 11.28 26.22 6.26
C VAL A 62 11.79 25.73 4.90
N ALA A 63 11.56 24.47 4.56
CA ALA A 63 11.94 23.87 3.28
C ALA A 63 11.09 22.62 2.98
N THR A 64 10.89 22.35 1.69
CA THR A 64 10.25 21.12 1.20
C THR A 64 11.07 20.60 0.02
N GLU A 65 11.34 19.30 0.00
CA GLU A 65 12.07 18.62 -1.07
C GLU A 65 11.26 17.41 -1.54
N ASP A 66 11.01 17.33 -2.84
CA ASP A 66 10.27 16.24 -3.44
C ASP A 66 11.14 14.99 -3.55
N THR A 67 10.61 13.84 -3.14
CA THR A 67 11.29 12.55 -3.29
C THR A 67 10.81 11.84 -4.56
N ALA A 68 11.60 10.88 -5.07
CA ALA A 68 11.31 10.20 -6.35
C ALA A 68 9.93 9.52 -6.37
N GLU A 69 9.44 9.11 -5.21
CA GLU A 69 8.16 8.45 -4.98
C GLU A 69 6.95 9.32 -5.38
N ILE A 70 7.10 10.66 -5.37
CA ILE A 70 6.05 11.58 -5.84
C ILE A 70 5.77 11.39 -7.34
N PHE A 71 6.79 11.00 -8.11
CA PHE A 71 6.69 10.78 -9.56
C PHE A 71 6.39 9.33 -9.94
N GLU A 72 6.41 8.41 -8.98
CA GLU A 72 6.04 7.01 -9.21
C GLU A 72 4.52 6.89 -9.42
N GLN A 73 4.13 6.33 -10.56
CA GLN A 73 2.75 5.98 -10.85
C GLN A 73 2.49 4.54 -10.41
N GLU A 74 1.42 4.33 -9.64
CA GLU A 74 0.96 2.98 -9.34
C GLU A 74 0.36 2.36 -10.61
N LEU A 75 1.12 1.51 -11.29
CA LEU A 75 0.59 0.69 -12.37
C LEU A 75 -0.33 -0.36 -11.76
N THR A 76 -1.64 -0.11 -11.81
CA THR A 76 -2.65 -1.09 -11.41
C THR A 76 -2.66 -2.22 -12.45
N GLU A 77 -1.88 -3.27 -12.23
CA GLU A 77 -1.96 -4.48 -13.06
C GLU A 77 -3.30 -5.16 -12.83
N THR A 78 -4.29 -4.87 -13.68
CA THR A 78 -5.57 -5.60 -13.72
C THR A 78 -5.32 -6.97 -14.34
N ASN A 79 -4.84 -7.92 -13.55
CA ASN A 79 -4.84 -9.33 -13.92
C ASN A 79 -6.30 -9.83 -13.96
N THR A 80 -6.94 -9.61 -15.11
CA THR A 80 -8.28 -10.16 -15.39
C THR A 80 -8.09 -11.65 -15.64
N ILE A 81 -8.24 -12.46 -14.60
CA ILE A 81 -8.27 -13.91 -14.73
C ILE A 81 -9.53 -14.25 -15.51
N THR A 82 -9.38 -14.47 -16.82
CA THR A 82 -10.43 -15.09 -17.64
C THR A 82 -10.50 -16.55 -17.23
N ASP A 83 -11.31 -16.87 -16.22
CA ASP A 83 -11.69 -18.26 -15.94
C ASP A 83 -12.56 -18.73 -17.11
N GLY A 84 -11.90 -19.32 -18.11
CA GLY A 84 -12.54 -20.05 -19.18
C GLY A 84 -13.14 -21.32 -18.61
N PHE A 85 -14.30 -21.22 -17.95
CA PHE A 85 -15.12 -22.38 -17.64
C PHE A 85 -15.73 -22.88 -18.96
N GLU A 86 -14.95 -23.64 -19.72
CA GLU A 86 -15.44 -24.46 -20.81
C GLU A 86 -16.35 -25.54 -20.21
N GLY A 87 -17.63 -25.21 -20.15
CA GLY A 87 -18.70 -26.14 -19.81
C GLY A 87 -18.65 -27.36 -20.71
N SER A 88 -18.00 -28.42 -20.24
CA SER A 88 -18.00 -29.72 -20.89
C SER A 88 -19.26 -30.46 -20.46
N THR A 89 -20.31 -30.33 -21.29
CA THR A 89 -21.50 -31.18 -21.23
C THR A 89 -21.23 -32.45 -22.04
N TRP A 90 -20.99 -33.57 -21.35
CA TRP A 90 -21.32 -34.94 -21.78
C TRP A 90 -21.01 -35.95 -20.67
#